data_AF-A0A5N7ZIZ7-F1
#
_entry.id   AF-A0A5N7ZIZ7-F1
#
_cell.length_a   1.000
_cell.length_b   1.000
_cell.length_c   1.000
_cell.angle_alpha   90.00
_cell.angle_beta   90.00
_cell.angle_gamma   90.00
#
_symmetry.space_group_name_H-M   'P 1'
#
loop_
_entity.id
_entity.type
_entity.pdbx_description
1 polymer ?
#
loop_
_entity_poly.entity_id
_entity_poly.type
_entity_poly.pdbx_seq_one_letter_code
_entity_poly.pdbx_strand_id
1 'polypeptide(L)'
;MQTKLKFADRNLTVLIFLAMAVGIGLGHFFPAIPNVISRLSVGTTNIPLAIGLLLMLYPPLAKVDYSLLPMAFKNRKVMGISVLLNWIVGPLLMFVIALLFLADEPEYRSGLILIGLARCIAMVLVWNDLAKGNREYAALLVALNSIFQILTYGFFVWLFINVLPEKLGLAHFTVTVAIDDVMQSVLLYLGIPFVTGYLSRYWLI
;
A
#
# COMPACT_ATOMS: atom_id res chain seq x y z
N MET A 1 -14.93 28.04 8.57
CA MET A 1 -16.00 27.33 7.86
C MET A 1 -15.87 25.84 8.14
N GLN A 2 -16.88 25.20 8.73
CA GLN A 2 -16.91 23.74 8.81
C GLN A 2 -17.22 23.19 7.42
N THR A 3 -16.23 22.57 6.78
CA THR A 3 -16.38 21.91 5.49
C THR A 3 -17.38 20.77 5.66
N LYS A 4 -18.61 20.93 5.14
CA LYS A 4 -19.56 19.81 5.06
C LYS A 4 -19.00 18.77 4.11
N LEU A 5 -18.75 17.56 4.62
CA LEU A 5 -18.33 16.41 3.81
C LEU A 5 -19.37 16.17 2.70
N LYS A 6 -18.91 15.91 1.48
CA LYS A 6 -19.82 15.62 0.36
C LYS A 6 -20.58 14.32 0.66
N PHE A 7 -21.72 14.12 0.01
CA PHE A 7 -22.56 12.93 0.22
C PHE A 7 -21.77 11.62 0.08
N ALA A 8 -20.87 11.55 -0.90
CA ALA A 8 -19.98 10.41 -1.12
C ALA A 8 -18.99 10.21 0.04
N ASP A 9 -18.36 11.29 0.53
CA ASP A 9 -17.41 11.22 1.66
C ASP A 9 -18.11 10.78 2.96
N ARG A 10 -19.35 11.23 3.16
CA ARG A 10 -20.16 10.89 4.34
C ARG A 10 -20.62 9.43 4.34
N ASN A 11 -20.97 8.90 3.17
CA ASN A 11 -21.48 7.53 3.00
C ASN A 11 -20.43 6.57 2.44
N LEU A 12 -19.14 6.93 2.51
CA LEU A 12 -18.04 6.20 1.87
C LEU A 12 -18.04 4.72 2.29
N THR A 13 -18.18 4.44 3.58
CA THR A 13 -18.22 3.05 4.09
C THR A 13 -19.33 2.22 3.45
N VAL A 14 -20.54 2.78 3.35
CA VAL A 14 -21.69 2.10 2.74
C VAL A 14 -21.45 1.87 1.26
N LEU A 15 -20.91 2.87 0.56
CA LEU A 15 -20.59 2.76 -0.86
C LEU A 15 -19.52 1.69 -1.12
N ILE A 16 -18.51 1.57 -0.27
CA ILE A 16 -17.48 0.52 -0.39
C ILE A 16 -18.12 -0.86 -0.20
N PHE A 17 -18.94 -1.06 0.84
CA PHE A 17 -19.62 -2.35 1.06
C PHE A 17 -20.56 -2.70 -0.09
N LEU A 18 -21.28 -1.72 -0.63
CA LEU A 18 -22.16 -1.93 -1.77
C LEU A 18 -21.37 -2.29 -3.03
N ALA A 19 -20.25 -1.61 -3.29
CA ALA A 19 -19.35 -1.93 -4.40
C ALA A 19 -18.74 -3.34 -4.26
N MET A 20 -18.33 -3.74 -3.05
CA MET A 20 -17.86 -5.09 -2.78
C MET A 20 -18.96 -6.14 -3.03
N ALA A 21 -20.17 -5.91 -2.51
CA ALA A 21 -21.30 -6.82 -2.70
C ALA A 21 -21.68 -6.97 -4.18
N VAL A 22 -21.72 -5.86 -4.93
CA VAL A 22 -21.97 -5.87 -6.38
C VAL A 22 -20.84 -6.58 -7.11
N GLY A 23 -19.58 -6.32 -6.78
CA GLY A 23 -18.43 -6.99 -7.41
C GLY A 23 -18.42 -8.50 -7.20
N ILE A 24 -18.64 -8.95 -5.97
CA ILE A 24 -18.75 -10.38 -5.63
C ILE A 24 -19.96 -11.01 -6.33
N GLY A 25 -21.11 -10.33 -6.28
CA GLY A 25 -22.33 -10.80 -6.95
C GLY A 25 -22.15 -10.96 -8.46
N LEU A 26 -21.56 -9.97 -9.13
CA LEU A 26 -21.24 -10.06 -10.55
C LEU A 26 -20.27 -11.20 -10.86
N GLY A 27 -19.23 -11.40 -10.03
CA GLY A 27 -18.29 -12.50 -10.20
C GLY A 27 -18.94 -13.88 -10.00
N HIS A 28 -19.90 -13.99 -9.08
CA HIS A 28 -20.60 -15.23 -8.78
C HIS A 28 -21.68 -15.59 -9.82
N PHE A 29 -22.53 -14.62 -10.20
CA PHE A 29 -23.62 -14.85 -11.15
C PHE A 29 -23.16 -14.85 -12.62
N PHE A 30 -22.09 -14.12 -12.93
CA PHE A 30 -21.54 -14.02 -14.29
C PHE A 30 -20.04 -14.39 -14.30
N PRO A 31 -19.70 -15.70 -14.29
CA PRO A 31 -18.31 -16.16 -14.26
C PRO A 31 -17.50 -15.78 -15.52
N ALA A 32 -18.16 -15.31 -16.58
CA ALA A 32 -17.49 -14.72 -17.73
C ALA A 32 -16.74 -13.42 -17.39
N ILE A 33 -17.20 -12.64 -16.39
CA ILE A 33 -16.61 -11.35 -16.02
C ILE A 33 -15.19 -11.53 -15.45
N PRO A 34 -14.95 -12.37 -14.42
CA PRO A 34 -13.59 -12.65 -13.95
C PRO A 34 -12.67 -13.19 -15.04
N ASN A 35 -13.19 -14.02 -15.96
CA ASN A 35 -12.43 -14.58 -17.07
C ASN A 35 -11.95 -13.50 -18.05
N VAL A 36 -12.82 -12.54 -18.41
CA VAL A 36 -12.44 -11.41 -19.28
C VAL A 36 -11.42 -10.51 -18.59
N ILE A 37 -11.62 -10.20 -17.31
CA ILE A 37 -10.67 -9.39 -16.52
C ILE A 37 -9.31 -10.09 -16.43
N SER A 38 -9.31 -11.42 -16.25
CA SER A 38 -8.08 -12.21 -16.18
C SER A 38 -7.32 -12.22 -17.50
N ARG A 39 -8.02 -12.24 -18.65
CA ARG A 39 -7.41 -12.10 -20.00
C ARG A 39 -6.79 -10.73 -20.25
N LEU A 40 -7.22 -9.69 -19.52
CA LEU A 40 -6.62 -8.35 -19.55
C LEU A 40 -5.39 -8.24 -18.63
N SER A 41 -4.75 -9.36 -18.30
CA SER A 41 -3.51 -9.39 -17.52
C SER A 41 -2.31 -9.64 -18.43
N VAL A 42 -1.22 -8.93 -18.20
CA VAL A 42 0.06 -9.13 -18.89
C VAL A 42 1.06 -9.57 -17.81
N GLY A 43 1.50 -10.82 -17.90
CA GLY A 43 2.30 -11.46 -16.83
C GLY A 43 1.52 -11.51 -15.52
N THR A 44 2.11 -10.98 -14.46
CA THR A 44 1.50 -10.88 -13.11
C THR A 44 0.62 -9.63 -12.92
N THR A 45 0.60 -8.72 -13.89
CA THR A 45 -0.05 -7.40 -13.77
C THR A 45 -1.42 -7.40 -14.46
N ASN A 46 -2.49 -7.19 -13.69
CA ASN A 46 -3.82 -6.97 -14.25
C ASN A 46 -3.98 -5.51 -14.71
N ILE A 47 -4.24 -5.27 -16.01
CA ILE A 47 -4.27 -3.91 -16.57
C ILE A 47 -5.41 -3.05 -15.99
N PRO A 48 -6.68 -3.51 -15.93
CA PRO A 48 -7.75 -2.74 -15.30
C PRO A 48 -7.43 -2.33 -13.85
N LEU A 49 -6.91 -3.27 -13.07
CA LEU A 49 -6.51 -3.01 -11.69
C LEU A 49 -5.35 -2.01 -11.64
N ALA A 50 -4.36 -2.15 -12.53
CA ALA A 50 -3.23 -1.24 -12.63
C ALA A 50 -3.67 0.20 -12.88
N ILE A 51 -4.55 0.41 -13.86
CA ILE A 51 -5.08 1.75 -14.18
C ILE A 51 -5.81 2.32 -12.97
N GLY A 52 -6.67 1.52 -12.31
CA GLY A 52 -7.39 1.95 -11.11
C GLY A 52 -6.45 2.37 -9.97
N LEU A 53 -5.39 1.59 -9.72
CA LEU A 53 -4.38 1.90 -8.71
C LEU A 53 -3.57 3.15 -9.07
N LEU A 54 -3.13 3.28 -10.32
CA LEU A 54 -2.38 4.45 -10.80
C LEU A 54 -3.20 5.73 -10.62
N LEU A 55 -4.48 5.71 -11.04
CA LEU A 55 -5.41 6.84 -10.88
C LEU A 55 -5.64 7.21 -9.42
N MET A 56 -5.66 6.22 -8.51
CA MET A 56 -5.84 6.46 -7.08
C MET A 56 -4.57 7.02 -6.41
N LEU A 57 -3.39 6.54 -6.81
CA LEU A 57 -2.12 6.86 -6.16
C LEU A 57 -1.47 8.14 -6.67
N TYR A 58 -1.67 8.49 -7.94
CA TYR A 58 -1.10 9.69 -8.54
C TYR A 58 -1.51 11.00 -7.83
N PRO A 59 -2.81 11.28 -7.56
CA PRO A 59 -3.22 12.58 -7.03
C PRO A 59 -2.65 12.92 -5.63
N PRO A 60 -2.62 11.98 -4.66
CA PRO A 60 -1.96 12.24 -3.38
C PRO A 60 -0.47 12.56 -3.51
N LEU A 61 0.25 11.83 -4.37
CA LEU A 61 1.70 12.00 -4.55
C LEU A 61 2.02 13.31 -5.27
N ALA A 62 1.27 13.67 -6.31
CA ALA A 62 1.42 14.94 -7.01
C ALA A 62 1.19 16.17 -6.09
N LYS A 63 0.37 16.03 -5.04
CA LYS A 63 0.11 17.09 -4.05
C LYS A 63 1.22 17.29 -3.02
N VAL A 64 2.19 16.38 -2.92
CA VAL A 64 3.28 16.48 -1.93
C VAL A 64 4.32 17.51 -2.36
N ASP A 65 4.72 18.40 -1.44
CA ASP A 65 5.83 19.33 -1.70
C ASP A 65 7.17 18.67 -1.38
N TYR A 66 7.86 18.25 -2.45
CA TYR A 66 9.14 17.56 -2.34
C TYR A 66 10.30 18.49 -1.94
N SER A 67 10.17 19.81 -2.11
CA SER A 67 11.19 20.77 -1.67
C SER A 67 11.33 20.80 -0.14
N LEU A 68 10.25 20.43 0.56
CA LEU A 68 10.20 20.37 2.02
C LEU A 68 10.77 19.05 2.57
N LEU A 69 11.14 18.08 1.72
CA LEU A 69 11.75 16.78 2.12
C LEU A 69 12.88 16.91 3.15
N PRO A 70 13.85 17.82 2.99
CA PRO A 70 14.94 17.99 3.95
C PRO A 70 14.45 18.41 5.35
N MET A 71 13.32 19.13 5.44
CA MET A 71 12.78 19.56 6.73
C MET A 71 12.21 18.41 7.56
N ALA A 72 11.89 17.27 6.93
CA ALA A 72 11.42 16.07 7.64
C ALA A 72 12.46 15.56 8.62
N PHE A 73 13.72 15.62 8.18
CA PHE A 73 14.89 15.14 8.89
C PHE A 73 15.30 16.06 10.03
N LYS A 74 14.76 17.28 10.10
CA LYS A 74 15.00 18.22 11.21
C LYS A 74 14.37 17.71 12.51
N ASN A 75 13.20 17.08 12.44
CA ASN A 75 12.52 16.51 13.62
C ASN A 75 12.83 15.01 13.78
N ARG A 76 14.07 14.71 14.18
CA ARG A 76 14.60 13.34 14.31
C ARG A 76 13.78 12.45 15.25
N LYS A 77 13.17 13.01 16.29
CA LYS A 77 12.37 12.24 17.26
C LYS A 77 11.12 11.66 16.62
N VAL A 78 10.34 12.50 15.94
CA VAL A 78 9.10 12.06 15.27
C VAL A 78 9.41 11.17 14.08
N MET A 79 10.46 11.50 13.31
CA MET A 79 10.92 10.66 12.21
C MET A 79 11.36 9.27 12.71
N GLY A 80 12.15 9.20 13.78
CA GLY A 80 12.62 7.94 14.36
C GLY A 80 11.47 7.07 14.86
N ILE A 81 10.47 7.67 15.53
CA ILE A 81 9.26 6.95 15.96
C ILE A 81 8.49 6.44 14.75
N SER A 82 8.28 7.26 13.73
CA SER A 82 7.60 6.85 12.49
C SER A 82 8.31 5.68 11.83
N VAL A 83 9.64 5.75 11.67
CA VAL A 83 10.42 4.69 11.04
C VAL A 83 10.41 3.42 11.88
N LEU A 84 10.55 3.51 13.21
CA LEU A 84 10.49 2.36 14.11
C LEU A 84 9.12 1.66 14.04
N LEU A 85 8.03 2.43 14.15
CA LEU A 85 6.68 1.89 14.11
C LEU A 85 6.37 1.27 12.74
N ASN A 86 6.80 1.93 11.66
CA ASN A 86 6.54 1.48 10.32
C ASN A 86 7.43 0.33 9.87
N TRP A 87 8.73 0.36 10.12
CA TRP A 87 9.64 -0.60 9.50
C TRP A 87 10.03 -1.75 10.43
N ILE A 88 9.68 -1.67 11.72
CA ILE A 88 10.05 -2.71 12.70
C ILE A 88 8.82 -3.24 13.43
N VAL A 89 8.09 -2.37 14.13
CA VAL A 89 6.97 -2.82 14.99
C VAL A 89 5.82 -3.35 14.14
N GLY A 90 5.41 -2.60 13.11
CA GLY A 90 4.31 -3.00 12.22
C GLY A 90 4.54 -4.36 11.54
N PRO A 91 5.68 -4.57 10.83
CA PRO A 91 5.99 -5.84 10.17
C PRO A 91 6.02 -7.01 11.14
N LEU A 92 6.68 -6.83 12.30
CA LEU A 92 6.80 -7.88 13.30
C LEU A 92 5.43 -8.25 13.89
N LEU A 93 4.61 -7.23 14.22
CA LEU A 93 3.26 -7.44 14.73
C LEU A 93 2.41 -8.22 13.73
N MET A 94 2.42 -7.80 12.46
CA MET A 94 1.65 -8.45 11.40
C MET A 94 2.11 -9.89 11.15
N PHE A 95 3.42 -10.13 11.18
CA PHE A 95 3.99 -11.47 11.06
C PHE A 95 3.54 -12.39 12.21
N VAL A 96 3.61 -11.91 13.45
CA VAL A 96 3.16 -12.67 14.63
C VAL A 96 1.67 -12.96 14.54
N ILE A 97 0.83 -11.98 14.19
CA ILE A 97 -0.62 -12.18 14.02
C ILE A 97 -0.89 -13.23 12.94
N ALA A 98 -0.20 -13.15 11.79
CA ALA A 98 -0.37 -14.11 10.71
C ALA A 98 0.00 -15.53 11.14
N LEU A 99 1.10 -15.71 11.88
CA LEU A 99 1.50 -17.03 12.39
C LEU A 99 0.53 -17.58 13.44
N LEU A 100 0.02 -16.73 14.34
CA LEU A 100 -0.85 -17.17 15.43
C LEU A 100 -2.25 -17.53 14.95
N PHE A 101 -2.84 -16.73 14.05
CA PHE A 101 -4.25 -16.87 13.69
C PHE A 101 -4.48 -17.62 12.37
N LEU A 102 -3.48 -17.66 11.48
CA LEU A 102 -3.61 -18.27 10.14
C LEU A 102 -2.61 -19.44 9.98
N ALA A 103 -2.36 -20.22 11.02
CA ALA A 103 -1.43 -21.35 11.01
C ALA A 103 -1.85 -22.50 10.08
N ASP A 104 -3.16 -22.68 9.85
CA ASP A 104 -3.69 -23.73 8.99
C ASP A 104 -3.83 -23.30 7.53
N GLU A 105 -3.71 -22.00 7.25
CA GLU A 105 -4.02 -21.38 5.96
C GLU A 105 -2.81 -20.61 5.38
N PRO A 106 -1.86 -21.31 4.71
CA PRO A 106 -0.58 -20.73 4.30
C PRO A 106 -0.71 -19.60 3.26
N GLU A 107 -1.70 -19.68 2.37
CA GLU A 107 -1.95 -18.66 1.35
C GLU A 107 -2.44 -17.35 1.99
N TYR A 108 -3.45 -17.44 2.85
CA TYR A 108 -3.97 -16.28 3.58
C TYR A 108 -2.92 -15.67 4.51
N ARG A 109 -2.09 -16.50 5.15
CA ARG A 109 -0.98 -16.03 5.99
C ARG A 109 0.01 -15.19 5.21
N SER A 110 0.42 -15.67 4.04
CA SER A 110 1.32 -14.96 3.14
C SER A 110 0.71 -13.63 2.70
N GLY A 111 -0.57 -13.64 2.31
CA GLY A 111 -1.31 -12.43 1.96
C GLY A 111 -1.37 -11.40 3.10
N LEU A 112 -1.65 -11.85 4.32
CA LEU A 112 -1.70 -10.98 5.49
C LEU A 112 -0.32 -10.35 5.80
N ILE A 113 0.76 -11.12 5.67
CA ILE A 113 2.13 -10.61 5.81
C ILE A 113 2.40 -9.57 4.73
N LEU A 114 2.13 -9.85 3.46
CA LEU A 114 2.33 -8.91 2.35
C LEU A 114 1.60 -7.58 2.59
N ILE A 115 0.33 -7.64 3.01
CA ILE A 115 -0.45 -6.45 3.36
C ILE A 115 0.18 -5.70 4.54
N GLY A 116 0.67 -6.42 5.56
CA GLY A 116 1.32 -5.85 6.73
C GLY A 116 2.68 -5.20 6.47
N LEU A 117 3.39 -5.66 5.44
CA LEU A 117 4.65 -5.07 4.98
C LEU A 117 4.41 -3.78 4.18
N ALA A 118 3.30 -3.69 3.46
CA ALA A 118 2.94 -2.52 2.67
C ALA A 118 2.53 -1.36 3.59
N ARG A 119 3.00 -0.15 3.29
CA ARG A 119 2.71 1.04 4.11
C ARG A 119 1.57 1.84 3.54
N CYS A 120 0.72 2.36 4.42
CA CYS A 120 -0.36 3.23 4.01
C CYS A 120 0.18 4.64 3.70
N ILE A 121 -0.15 5.15 2.51
CA ILE A 121 0.34 6.44 2.02
C ILE A 121 -0.78 7.46 1.79
N ALA A 122 -1.86 7.09 1.11
CA ALA A 122 -2.90 8.05 0.70
C ALA A 122 -3.89 8.40 1.83
N MET A 123 -4.43 7.38 2.51
CA MET A 123 -5.51 7.57 3.47
C MET A 123 -5.05 8.37 4.72
N VAL A 124 -3.76 8.25 5.07
CA VAL A 124 -3.17 8.98 6.21
C VAL A 124 -3.28 10.50 6.04
N LEU A 125 -3.20 11.02 4.82
CA LEU A 125 -3.36 12.47 4.57
C LEU A 125 -4.77 12.95 4.91
N VAL A 126 -5.78 12.16 4.55
CA VAL A 126 -7.19 12.49 4.85
C VAL A 126 -7.44 12.44 6.34
N TRP A 127 -6.96 11.40 7.04
CA TRP A 127 -7.09 11.31 8.49
C TRP A 127 -6.36 12.43 9.21
N ASN A 128 -5.16 12.78 8.76
CA ASN A 128 -4.40 13.91 9.29
C ASN A 128 -5.16 15.23 9.11
N ASP A 129 -5.75 15.44 7.94
CA ASP A 129 -6.58 16.61 7.66
C ASP A 129 -7.82 16.68 8.58
N LEU A 130 -8.51 15.56 8.77
CA LEU A 130 -9.67 15.46 9.66
C LEU A 130 -9.28 15.68 11.13
N ALA A 131 -8.10 15.20 11.54
CA ALA A 131 -7.55 15.41 12.87
C ALA A 131 -6.95 16.83 13.07
N LYS A 132 -7.02 17.70 12.06
CA LYS A 132 -6.38 19.03 12.06
C LYS A 132 -4.87 18.99 12.31
N GLY A 133 -4.22 17.92 11.86
CA GLY A 133 -2.78 17.76 11.92
C GLY A 133 -2.05 18.62 10.90
N ASN A 134 -0.72 18.66 11.00
CA ASN A 134 0.11 19.40 10.05
C ASN A 134 0.15 18.67 8.70
N ARG A 135 -0.43 19.29 7.67
CA ARG A 135 -0.54 18.73 6.31
C ARG A 135 0.80 18.53 5.64
N GLU A 136 1.67 19.53 5.74
CA GLU A 136 3.00 19.51 5.13
C GLU A 136 3.83 18.38 5.73
N TYR A 137 3.80 18.25 7.07
CA TYR A 137 4.53 17.20 7.76
C TYR A 137 3.98 15.79 7.46
N ALA A 138 2.66 15.63 7.32
CA ALA A 138 2.08 14.36 6.91
C ALA A 138 2.45 13.98 5.47
N ALA A 139 2.35 14.93 4.53
CA ALA A 139 2.75 14.74 3.12
C ALA A 139 4.23 14.33 3.00
N LEU A 140 5.06 14.96 3.82
CA LEU A 140 6.47 14.70 3.96
C LEU A 140 6.79 13.29 4.48
N LEU A 141 6.11 12.84 5.54
CA LEU A 141 6.21 11.46 6.04
C LEU A 141 5.70 10.45 5.01
N VAL A 142 4.65 10.78 4.26
CA VAL A 142 4.10 9.91 3.20
C VAL A 142 5.10 9.75 2.05
N ALA A 143 5.73 10.82 1.59
CA ALA A 143 6.77 10.74 0.57
C ALA A 143 7.97 9.93 1.04
N LEU A 144 8.44 10.14 2.27
CA LEU A 144 9.53 9.37 2.84
C LEU A 144 9.18 7.88 2.95
N ASN A 145 8.00 7.53 3.47
CA ASN A 145 7.56 6.13 3.52
C ASN A 145 7.43 5.51 2.12
N SER A 146 6.99 6.26 1.11
CA SER A 146 6.91 5.77 -0.27
C SER A 146 8.29 5.43 -0.83
N ILE A 147 9.29 6.30 -0.60
CA ILE A 147 10.69 6.04 -1.01
C ILE A 147 11.22 4.79 -0.30
N PHE A 148 11.07 4.72 1.02
CA PHE A 148 11.49 3.54 1.79
C PHE A 148 10.79 2.27 1.29
N GLN A 149 9.51 2.34 0.97
CA GLN A 149 8.76 1.20 0.44
C GLN A 149 9.26 0.76 -0.93
N ILE A 150 9.51 1.68 -1.86
CA ILE A 150 10.07 1.33 -3.17
C ILE A 150 11.44 0.63 -3.01
N LEU A 151 12.27 1.10 -2.08
CA LEU A 151 13.63 0.60 -1.89
C LEU A 151 13.71 -0.70 -1.08
N THR A 152 12.87 -0.85 -0.06
CA THR A 152 13.03 -1.91 0.96
C THR A 152 11.93 -2.97 0.91
N TYR A 153 10.79 -2.72 0.28
CA TYR A 153 9.66 -3.65 0.31
C TYR A 153 10.04 -5.04 -0.24
N GLY A 154 10.75 -5.11 -1.37
CA GLY A 154 11.24 -6.38 -1.91
C GLY A 154 12.12 -7.15 -0.92
N PHE A 155 13.02 -6.44 -0.24
CA PHE A 155 13.87 -7.02 0.82
C PHE A 155 13.04 -7.52 2.02
N PHE A 156 12.07 -6.74 2.47
CA PHE A 156 11.18 -7.14 3.58
C PHE A 156 10.35 -8.37 3.22
N VAL A 157 9.83 -8.45 2.01
CA VAL A 157 9.07 -9.61 1.53
C VAL A 157 9.95 -10.85 1.53
N TRP A 158 11.17 -10.76 0.97
CA TRP A 158 12.13 -11.86 1.03
C TRP A 158 12.45 -12.29 2.47
N LEU A 159 12.69 -11.32 3.36
CA LEU A 159 13.03 -11.59 4.75
C LEU A 159 11.88 -12.29 5.51
N PHE A 160 10.66 -11.78 5.39
CA PHE A 160 9.51 -12.25 6.19
C PHE A 160 8.76 -13.45 5.59
N ILE A 161 8.86 -13.67 4.27
CA ILE A 161 8.17 -14.80 3.61
C ILE A 161 9.14 -15.95 3.33
N ASN A 162 10.36 -15.67 2.88
CA ASN A 162 11.30 -16.72 2.50
C ASN A 162 12.23 -17.11 3.67
N VAL A 163 12.90 -16.13 4.30
CA VAL A 163 13.99 -16.41 5.26
C VAL A 163 13.52 -16.73 6.68
N LEU A 164 12.67 -15.88 7.27
CA LEU A 164 12.24 -16.03 8.66
C LEU A 164 11.49 -17.35 8.89
N PRO A 165 10.51 -17.72 8.05
CA PRO A 165 9.82 -18.99 8.19
C PRO A 165 10.74 -20.22 8.14
N GLU A 166 11.66 -20.25 7.15
CA GLU A 166 12.61 -21.34 6.98
C GLU A 166 13.50 -21.50 8.22
N LYS A 167 14.02 -20.38 8.75
CA LYS A 167 14.87 -20.39 9.95
C LYS A 167 14.13 -20.72 11.24
N LEU A 168 12.86 -20.35 11.35
CA LEU A 168 12.04 -20.62 12.53
C LEU A 168 11.46 -22.04 12.52
N GLY A 169 11.62 -22.80 11.43
CA GLY A 169 11.00 -24.11 11.25
C GLY A 169 9.47 -24.05 11.24
N LEU A 170 8.91 -22.85 11.02
CA LEU A 170 7.49 -22.57 11.10
C LEU A 170 6.89 -22.66 9.69
N ALA A 171 6.36 -23.85 9.39
CA ALA A 171 5.55 -24.18 8.22
C ALA A 171 6.23 -24.05 6.84
N HIS A 172 5.91 -24.99 5.96
CA HIS A 172 6.18 -24.82 4.53
C HIS A 172 5.28 -23.70 4.00
N PHE A 173 5.84 -22.51 3.79
CA PHE A 173 5.20 -21.50 2.96
C PHE A 173 5.24 -22.04 1.53
N THR A 174 4.13 -22.62 1.07
CA THR A 174 3.98 -23.20 -0.27
C THR A 174 4.10 -22.17 -1.39
N VAL A 175 4.08 -20.88 -1.05
CA VAL A 175 4.18 -19.77 -1.99
C VAL A 175 5.59 -19.18 -1.93
N THR A 176 6.46 -19.62 -2.84
CA THR A 176 7.72 -18.94 -3.09
C THR A 176 7.43 -17.64 -3.82
N VAL A 177 7.49 -16.52 -3.11
CA VAL A 177 7.32 -15.21 -3.72
C VAL A 177 8.63 -14.81 -4.37
N ALA A 178 8.67 -14.77 -5.71
CA ALA A 178 9.81 -14.30 -6.46
C ALA A 178 10.01 -12.81 -6.20
N ILE A 179 11.21 -12.44 -5.76
CA ILE A 179 11.57 -11.05 -5.46
C ILE A 179 11.39 -10.17 -6.71
N ASP A 180 11.72 -10.72 -7.87
CA ASP A 180 11.65 -10.00 -9.15
C ASP A 180 10.23 -9.56 -9.48
N ASP A 181 9.24 -10.44 -9.30
CA ASP A 181 7.82 -10.13 -9.54
C ASP A 181 7.30 -9.05 -8.58
N VAL A 182 7.73 -9.12 -7.33
CA VAL A 182 7.38 -8.13 -6.31
C VAL A 182 7.99 -6.77 -6.61
N MET A 183 9.29 -6.75 -6.96
CA MET A 183 9.97 -5.53 -7.32
C MET A 183 9.35 -4.89 -8.56
N GLN A 184 9.04 -5.68 -9.59
CA GLN A 184 8.36 -5.20 -10.78
C GLN A 184 6.99 -4.60 -10.44
N SER A 185 6.20 -5.28 -9.60
CA SER A 185 4.88 -4.82 -9.17
C SER A 185 4.96 -3.52 -8.36
N VAL A 186 5.92 -3.40 -7.43
CA VAL A 186 6.12 -2.18 -6.64
C VAL A 186 6.57 -1.02 -7.52
N LEU A 187 7.48 -1.26 -8.45
CA LEU A 187 7.93 -0.22 -9.39
C LEU A 187 6.78 0.25 -10.28
N LEU A 188 5.95 -0.67 -10.77
CA LEU A 188 4.83 -0.33 -11.63
C LEU A 188 3.71 0.39 -10.86
N TYR A 189 3.29 -0.13 -9.71
CA TYR A 189 2.15 0.40 -8.97
C TYR A 189 2.48 1.58 -8.08
N LEU A 190 3.69 1.68 -7.55
CA LEU A 190 4.10 2.76 -6.64
C LEU A 190 5.19 3.64 -7.25
N GLY A 191 6.19 3.04 -7.91
CA GLY A 191 7.28 3.78 -8.54
C GLY A 191 6.81 4.74 -9.64
N ILE A 192 5.97 4.27 -10.57
CA ILE A 192 5.45 5.11 -11.66
C ILE A 192 4.62 6.29 -11.12
N PRO A 193 3.61 6.13 -10.24
CA PRO A 193 2.89 7.26 -9.64
C PRO A 193 3.79 8.23 -8.87
N PHE A 194 4.81 7.71 -8.18
CA PHE A 194 5.74 8.54 -7.44
C PHE A 194 6.59 9.42 -8.35
N VAL A 195 7.20 8.84 -9.38
CA VAL A 195 8.03 9.57 -10.35
C VAL A 195 7.17 10.55 -11.15
N THR A 196 6.02 10.10 -11.65
CA THR A 196 5.11 10.96 -12.42
C THR A 196 4.55 12.09 -11.57
N GLY A 197 4.22 11.85 -10.29
CA GLY A 197 3.78 12.89 -9.36
C GLY A 197 4.88 13.92 -9.08
N TYR A 198 6.11 13.46 -8.83
CA TYR A 198 7.28 14.32 -8.64
C TYR A 198 7.56 15.19 -9.87
N LEU A 199 7.65 14.58 -11.06
CA LEU A 199 7.88 15.30 -12.31
C LEU A 199 6.75 16.28 -12.61
N SER A 200 5.48 15.87 -12.47
CA SER A 200 4.34 16.76 -12.72
C SER A 200 4.45 18.04 -11.89
N ARG A 201 4.83 17.93 -10.62
CA ARG A 201 5.03 19.09 -9.75
C ARG A 201 6.25 19.92 -10.14
N TYR A 202 7.36 19.29 -10.50
CA TYR A 202 8.58 20.01 -10.90
C TYR A 202 8.43 20.80 -12.20
N TRP A 203 7.65 20.29 -13.15
CA TRP A 203 7.49 20.89 -14.48
C TRP A 203 6.28 21.82 -14.61
N LEU A 204 5.20 21.60 -13.84
CA LEU A 204 3.94 22.37 -13.98
C LEU A 204 3.74 23.44 -12.90
N ILE A 205 4.51 23.41 -11.82
CA ILE A 205 4.43 24.35 -10.68
C ILE A 205 5.81 24.98 -10.48
#